data_AF-A0A2P4SSB9-F1
#
_entry.id   AF-A0A2P4SSB9-F1
#
_cell.length_a   1.000
_cell.length_b   1.000
_cell.length_c   1.000
_cell.angle_alpha   90.00
_cell.angle_beta   90.00
_cell.angle_gamma   90.00
#
_symmetry.space_group_name_H-M   'P 1'
#
loop_
_entity.id
_entity.type
_entity.pdbx_description
1 polymer ?
#
loop_
_entity_poly.entity_id
_entity_poly.type
_entity_poly.pdbx_seq_one_letter_code
_entity_poly.pdbx_strand_id
1 'polypeptide(L)'
;EGNEPGDSMKITYGELLRKVCQFANVLRNHGVKKGDRISIYLPMILELVIAMLACARIGAIHSVVFAGFSADSLCERILDCGCSLLITADAFYRGDKLVNLKQIADEALQKSKDK
;
A
#
# COMPACT_ATOMS: atom_id res chain seq x y z
N GLU A 1 3.70 15.60 1.69
CA GLU A 1 4.48 15.97 0.49
C GLU A 1 3.63 15.64 -0.70
N GLY A 2 3.39 16.59 -1.59
CA GLY A 2 2.87 16.33 -2.92
C GLY A 2 3.99 16.39 -3.94
N ASN A 3 3.69 16.09 -5.20
CA ASN A 3 4.70 16.14 -6.27
C ASN A 3 5.20 17.58 -6.52
N GLU A 4 4.31 18.56 -6.31
CA GLU A 4 4.59 19.98 -6.48
C GLU A 4 4.66 20.72 -5.14
N PRO A 5 5.43 21.83 -5.02
CA PRO A 5 5.54 22.61 -3.78
C PRO A 5 4.20 23.14 -3.23
N GLY A 6 3.20 23.33 -4.09
CA GLY A 6 1.85 23.76 -3.72
C GLY A 6 0.89 22.61 -3.40
N ASP A 7 1.26 21.38 -3.75
CA ASP A 7 0.44 20.19 -3.52
C ASP A 7 0.68 19.67 -2.11
N SER A 8 -0.21 20.07 -1.19
CA SER A 8 -0.13 19.63 0.20
C SER A 8 -1.53 19.40 0.75
N MET A 9 -1.64 18.33 1.53
CA MET A 9 -2.85 18.01 2.26
C MET A 9 -2.53 17.93 3.75
N LYS A 10 -3.46 18.43 4.57
CA LYS A 10 -3.39 18.34 6.04
C LYS A 10 -4.48 17.40 6.52
N ILE A 11 -4.18 16.70 7.61
CA ILE A 11 -5.14 15.83 8.28
C ILE A 11 -4.96 15.97 9.79
N THR A 12 -6.06 16.19 10.50
CA THR A 12 -6.05 16.20 11.97
C THR A 12 -6.01 14.78 12.52
N TYR A 13 -5.58 14.62 13.78
CA TYR A 13 -5.60 13.31 14.45
C TYR A 13 -6.99 12.66 14.45
N GLY A 14 -8.05 13.45 14.63
CA GLY A 14 -9.43 12.95 14.61
C GLY A 14 -9.85 12.43 13.23
N GLU A 15 -9.47 13.13 12.17
CA GLU A 15 -9.70 12.68 10.78
C GLU A 15 -8.88 11.44 10.44
N LEU A 16 -7.61 11.41 10.84
CA LEU A 16 -6.73 10.27 10.66
C LEU A 16 -7.31 9.02 11.35
N LEU A 17 -7.74 9.16 12.61
CA LEU A 17 -8.38 8.07 13.35
C LEU A 17 -9.62 7.53 12.61
N ARG A 18 -10.49 8.42 12.10
CA ARG A 18 -11.68 8.00 11.34
C ARG A 18 -11.30 7.21 10.08
N LYS A 19 -10.35 7.71 9.29
CA LYS A 19 -9.87 7.02 8.07
C LYS A 19 -9.20 5.68 8.38
N VAL A 20 -8.38 5.61 9.43
CA VAL A 20 -7.75 4.36 9.89
C VAL A 20 -8.81 3.34 10.31
N CYS A 21 -9.83 3.73 11.08
CA CYS A 21 -10.93 2.84 11.45
C CYS A 21 -11.71 2.33 10.23
N GLN A 22 -12.02 3.23 9.29
CA GLN A 22 -12.71 2.86 8.06
C GLN A 22 -11.91 1.83 7.25
N PHE A 23 -10.62 2.09 7.02
CA PHE A 23 -9.80 1.20 6.22
C PHE A 23 -9.50 -0.13 6.94
N ALA A 24 -9.36 -0.12 8.27
CA ALA A 24 -9.28 -1.34 9.07
C ALA A 24 -10.51 -2.25 8.89
N ASN A 25 -11.70 -1.66 8.76
CA ASN A 25 -12.93 -2.42 8.47
C ASN A 25 -12.92 -3.00 7.05
N VAL A 26 -12.38 -2.25 6.07
CA VAL A 26 -12.19 -2.77 4.70
C VAL A 26 -11.30 -4.02 4.71
N LEU A 27 -10.17 -3.98 5.44
CA LEU A 27 -9.27 -5.12 5.56
C LEU A 27 -9.97 -6.33 6.21
N ARG A 28 -10.72 -6.11 7.29
CA ARG A 28 -11.51 -7.18 7.93
C ARG A 28 -12.56 -7.77 6.98
N ASN A 29 -13.23 -6.95 6.18
CA ASN A 29 -14.20 -7.41 5.19
C ASN A 29 -13.55 -8.24 4.06
N HIS A 30 -12.27 -8.01 3.77
CA HIS A 30 -11.46 -8.83 2.87
C HIS A 30 -10.85 -10.07 3.58
N GLY A 31 -11.28 -10.36 4.81
CA GLY A 31 -10.87 -11.56 5.54
C GLY A 31 -9.55 -11.47 6.27
N VAL A 32 -8.92 -10.29 6.36
CA VAL A 32 -7.64 -10.11 7.05
C VAL A 32 -7.80 -10.34 8.56
N LYS A 33 -6.93 -11.18 9.11
CA LYS A 33 -6.86 -11.56 10.52
C LYS A 33 -5.55 -11.11 11.17
N LYS A 34 -5.50 -11.18 12.49
CA LYS A 34 -4.28 -10.94 13.26
C LYS A 34 -3.20 -11.95 12.81
N GLY A 35 -2.00 -11.44 12.52
CA GLY A 35 -0.87 -12.23 12.04
C GLY A 35 -0.79 -12.37 10.51
N ASP A 36 -1.85 -12.01 9.78
CA ASP A 36 -1.78 -11.96 8.31
C ASP A 36 -0.82 -10.87 7.85
N ARG A 37 -0.15 -11.12 6.73
CA ARG A 37 0.85 -10.21 6.16
C ARG A 37 0.23 -9.48 4.97
N ILE A 38 0.35 -8.16 4.96
CA ILE A 38 -0.24 -7.27 3.98
C ILE A 38 0.87 -6.49 3.30
N SER A 39 1.02 -6.64 1.99
CA SER A 39 1.98 -5.85 1.22
C SER A 39 1.40 -4.49 0.89
N ILE A 40 2.20 -3.43 1.06
CA ILE A 40 1.81 -2.05 0.76
C ILE A 40 2.77 -1.50 -0.29
N TYR A 41 2.24 -1.14 -1.44
CA TYR A 41 2.97 -0.58 -2.59
C TYR A 41 2.35 0.78 -2.96
N LEU A 42 2.54 1.76 -2.09
CA LEU A 42 1.97 3.10 -2.20
C LEU A 42 3.07 4.16 -2.27
N PRO A 43 2.84 5.29 -2.97
CA PRO A 43 3.72 6.44 -2.95
C PRO A 43 3.62 7.17 -1.60
N MET A 44 4.37 8.28 -1.46
CA MET A 44 4.39 9.10 -0.24
C MET A 44 3.12 9.98 -0.10
N ILE A 45 1.98 9.33 0.10
CA ILE A 45 0.66 9.95 0.28
C ILE A 45 0.07 9.64 1.67
N LEU A 46 -0.98 10.34 2.08
CA LEU A 46 -1.60 10.13 3.41
C LEU A 46 -2.15 8.70 3.58
N GLU A 47 -2.64 8.11 2.49
CA GLU A 47 -3.17 6.76 2.42
C GLU A 47 -2.14 5.71 2.83
N LEU A 48 -0.83 5.96 2.61
CA LEU A 48 0.24 5.08 3.08
C LEU A 48 0.22 4.96 4.61
N VAL A 49 0.17 6.10 5.31
CA VAL A 49 0.11 6.12 6.78
C VAL A 49 -1.19 5.50 7.28
N ILE A 50 -2.32 5.78 6.61
CA ILE A 50 -3.62 5.18 6.94
C ILE A 50 -3.57 3.66 6.80
N ALA A 51 -2.98 3.14 5.72
CA ALA A 51 -2.85 1.70 5.47
C ALA A 51 -1.98 1.00 6.51
N MET A 52 -0.82 1.58 6.85
CA MET A 52 0.06 1.05 7.88
C MET A 52 -0.64 0.99 9.25
N LEU A 53 -1.26 2.09 9.66
CA LEU A 53 -1.96 2.17 10.95
C LEU A 53 -3.21 1.25 10.98
N ALA A 54 -3.90 1.08 9.86
CA ALA A 54 -5.04 0.17 9.76
C ALA A 54 -4.61 -1.29 9.93
N CYS A 55 -3.49 -1.70 9.32
CA CYS A 55 -2.90 -3.02 9.50
C CYS A 55 -2.53 -3.24 10.98
N ALA A 56 -1.79 -2.30 11.58
CA ALA A 56 -1.40 -2.36 12.99
C ALA A 56 -2.63 -2.44 13.92
N ARG A 57 -3.70 -1.67 13.64
CA ARG A 57 -4.94 -1.64 14.42
C ARG A 57 -5.64 -2.99 14.50
N ILE A 58 -5.57 -3.82 13.45
CA ILE A 58 -6.19 -5.15 13.42
C ILE A 58 -5.21 -6.28 13.75
N GLY A 59 -3.95 -5.93 14.06
CA GLY A 59 -2.90 -6.89 14.36
C GLY A 59 -2.34 -7.61 13.12
N ALA A 60 -2.54 -7.06 11.93
CA ALA A 60 -1.88 -7.52 10.70
C ALA A 60 -0.46 -6.93 10.61
N ILE A 61 0.41 -7.62 9.88
CA ILE A 61 1.81 -7.24 9.69
C ILE A 61 1.93 -6.57 8.32
N HIS A 62 2.24 -5.29 8.28
CA HIS A 62 2.43 -4.58 7.01
C HIS A 62 3.86 -4.73 6.48
N SER A 63 4.02 -5.16 5.23
CA SER A 63 5.27 -5.19 4.49
C SER A 63 5.28 -4.06 3.46
N VAL A 64 6.00 -2.97 3.73
CA VAL A 64 6.01 -1.78 2.88
C VAL A 64 7.10 -1.94 1.81
N VAL A 65 6.70 -1.81 0.55
CA VAL A 65 7.58 -1.88 -0.62
C VAL A 65 7.62 -0.51 -1.27
N PHE A 66 8.84 0.00 -1.51
CA PHE A 66 9.02 1.32 -2.11
C PHE A 66 8.41 1.38 -3.52
N ALA A 67 7.51 2.36 -3.75
CA ALA A 67 6.76 2.58 -4.99
C ALA A 67 7.60 2.81 -6.27
N GLY A 68 8.92 2.87 -6.16
CA GLY A 68 9.84 2.98 -7.31
C GLY A 68 10.47 1.64 -7.73
N PHE A 69 10.12 0.52 -7.09
CA PHE A 69 10.67 -0.78 -7.45
C PHE A 69 10.03 -1.40 -8.70
N SER A 70 10.73 -2.33 -9.33
CA SER A 70 10.22 -3.08 -10.48
C SER A 70 9.19 -4.13 -10.06
N ALA A 71 8.46 -4.67 -11.04
CA ALA A 71 7.54 -5.79 -10.82
C ALA A 71 8.25 -7.02 -10.24
N ASP A 72 9.48 -7.31 -10.68
CA ASP A 72 10.27 -8.43 -10.14
C ASP A 72 10.61 -8.23 -8.66
N SER A 73 11.07 -7.02 -8.31
CA SER A 73 11.38 -6.66 -6.92
C SER A 73 10.14 -6.70 -6.01
N LEU A 74 8.97 -6.31 -6.53
CA LEU A 74 7.71 -6.43 -5.80
C LEU A 74 7.28 -7.89 -5.64
N CYS A 75 7.37 -8.69 -6.71
CA CYS A 75 7.04 -10.11 -6.72
C CYS A 75 7.85 -10.90 -5.68
N GLU A 76 9.19 -10.72 -5.65
CA GLU A 76 10.05 -11.40 -4.68
C GLU A 76 9.64 -11.11 -3.23
N ARG A 77 9.27 -9.86 -2.93
CA ARG A 77 8.82 -9.46 -1.59
C ARG A 77 7.43 -10.02 -1.26
N ILE A 78 6.52 -10.07 -2.23
CA ILE A 78 5.20 -10.69 -2.08
C ILE A 78 5.35 -12.18 -1.73
N LEU A 79 6.23 -12.90 -2.44
CA LEU A 79 6.48 -14.32 -2.23
C LEU A 79 7.18 -14.58 -0.89
N ASP A 80 8.26 -13.85 -0.59
CA ASP A 80 9.02 -14.01 0.66
C ASP A 80 8.15 -13.69 1.89
N CYS A 81 7.39 -12.61 1.83
CA CYS A 81 6.49 -12.28 2.94
C CYS A 81 5.23 -13.13 2.94
N GLY A 82 4.92 -13.93 1.91
CA GLY A 82 3.68 -14.71 1.81
C GLY A 82 2.44 -13.89 2.17
N CYS A 83 2.31 -12.68 1.61
CA CYS A 83 1.19 -11.78 1.94
C CYS A 83 -0.12 -12.29 1.36
N SER A 84 -1.21 -12.08 2.10
CA SER A 84 -2.57 -12.45 1.67
C SER A 84 -3.26 -11.35 0.86
N LEU A 85 -2.74 -10.12 0.89
CA LEU A 85 -3.35 -8.96 0.24
C LEU A 85 -2.28 -7.92 -0.13
N LEU A 86 -2.46 -7.27 -1.28
CA LEU A 86 -1.65 -6.14 -1.76
C LEU A 86 -2.49 -4.86 -1.79
N ILE A 87 -1.98 -3.78 -1.20
CA ILE A 87 -2.53 -2.43 -1.25
C ILE A 87 -1.67 -1.60 -2.20
N THR A 88 -2.26 -0.97 -3.21
CA THR A 88 -1.55 -0.15 -4.20
C THR A 88 -2.41 1.05 -4.65
N ALA A 89 -1.82 1.93 -5.43
CA ALA A 89 -2.49 3.02 -6.14
C ALA A 89 -2.56 2.74 -7.65
N ASP A 90 -3.35 3.53 -8.36
CA ASP A 90 -3.43 3.52 -9.83
C ASP A 90 -2.10 3.97 -10.46
N ALA A 91 -1.68 5.20 -10.17
CA ALA A 91 -0.44 5.79 -10.63
C ALA A 91 -0.02 6.94 -9.71
N PHE A 92 1.20 7.43 -9.87
CA PHE A 92 1.64 8.69 -9.27
C PHE A 92 2.70 9.38 -10.11
N TYR A 93 2.87 10.68 -9.91
CA TYR A 93 3.98 11.43 -10.48
C TYR A 93 5.17 11.43 -9.52
N ARG A 94 6.38 11.28 -10.08
CA ARG A 94 7.65 11.48 -9.40
C ARG A 94 8.47 12.49 -10.20
N GLY A 95 8.39 13.76 -9.81
CA GLY A 95 8.75 14.86 -10.69
C GLY A 95 7.84 14.85 -11.92
N ASP A 96 8.41 14.99 -13.11
CA ASP A 96 7.64 14.98 -14.37
C ASP A 96 7.26 13.57 -14.84
N LYS A 97 7.78 12.52 -14.19
CA LYS A 97 7.59 11.14 -14.63
C LYS A 97 6.34 10.53 -14.01
N LEU A 98 5.39 10.13 -14.87
CA LEU A 98 4.27 9.27 -14.49
C LEU A 98 4.74 7.83 -14.25
N VAL A 99 4.39 7.26 -13.10
CA VAL A 99 4.66 5.87 -12.72
C VAL A 99 3.34 5.13 -12.55
N ASN A 100 3.07 4.16 -13.43
CA ASN A 100 1.84 3.37 -13.44
C ASN A 100 1.91 2.21 -12.44
N LEU A 101 1.71 2.52 -11.15
CA LEU A 101 1.81 1.55 -10.06
C LEU A 101 0.91 0.33 -10.23
N LYS A 102 -0.32 0.52 -10.71
CA LYS A 102 -1.27 -0.59 -10.91
C LYS A 102 -0.78 -1.58 -11.96
N GLN A 103 -0.17 -1.11 -13.04
CA GLN A 103 0.40 -1.99 -14.08
C GLN A 103 1.55 -2.82 -13.52
N ILE A 104 2.44 -2.19 -12.75
CA ILE A 104 3.57 -2.87 -12.09
C ILE A 104 3.06 -3.91 -11.08
N ALA A 105 2.02 -3.56 -10.31
CA ALA A 105 1.40 -4.46 -9.35
C ALA A 105 0.74 -5.67 -10.04
N ASP A 106 0.04 -5.47 -11.15
CA ASP A 106 -0.57 -6.56 -11.92
C ASP A 106 0.48 -7.52 -12.49
N GLU A 107 1.57 -6.97 -13.04
CA GLU A 107 2.69 -7.78 -13.52
C GLU A 107 3.34 -8.58 -12.39
N ALA A 108 3.57 -7.95 -11.23
CA ALA A 108 4.13 -8.63 -10.06
C ALA A 108 3.24 -9.76 -9.55
N LEU A 109 1.92 -9.51 -9.49
CA LEU A 109 0.94 -10.53 -9.08
C LEU A 109 0.86 -11.69 -10.06
N GLN A 110 0.96 -11.43 -11.37
CA GLN A 110 1.02 -12.49 -12.37
C GLN A 110 2.27 -13.34 -12.18
N LYS A 111 3.45 -12.70 -12.07
CA LYS A 111 4.72 -13.39 -11.83
C LYS A 111 4.72 -14.21 -10.53
N SER A 112 4.02 -13.76 -9.49
CA SER A 112 3.91 -14.50 -8.22
C SER A 112 3.02 -15.74 -8.29
N LYS A 113 2.16 -15.87 -9.31
CA LYS A 113 1.35 -17.08 -9.54
C LYS A 113 2.09 -18.13 -10.36
N ASP A 114 3.02 -17.67 -11.21
CA ASP A 114 3.79 -18.52 -12.11
C ASP A 114 5.02 -19.16 -11.42
N LYS A 115 5.35 -18.72 -10.20
CA LYS A 115 6.43 -19.24 -9.33
C LYS A 115 5.87 -20.03 -8.16
#